data_AF-A0A929PK90-F1
#
_entry.id   AF-A0A929PK90-F1
#
_cell.length_a   1.000
_cell.length_b   1.000
_cell.length_c   1.000
_cell.angle_alpha   90.00
_cell.angle_beta   90.00
_cell.angle_gamma   90.00
#
_symmetry.space_group_name_H-M   'P 1'
#
loop_
_entity.id
_entity.type
_entity.pdbx_description
1 polymer ?
#
loop_
_entity_poly.entity_id
_entity_poly.type
_entity_poly.pdbx_seq_one_letter_code
_entity_poly.pdbx_strand_id
1 'polypeptide(L)'
;MKNDLNSAFKSLTIVLTIALFCLGCKKKERSSTDWAELATAKMSEITALTANIPCSQQADVSIQEIPLDCSTNYYPVKTSDKSKFEKLKKEYLDLLSAQSKAMYNEGYIVEPCFESIWISEQAIRLECKSGAVQVITSANLSIEEAKPLAAKTYEEIMAIVNAQVCTNASAWGFTPLIKDRLMDVDFITYLAVENYTAFKKKVSLYNRLKARIIQAEGPADVVKPQMQVEKIECVNNKPVIKLIKL
;
A
#
# COMPACT_ATOMS: atom_id res chain seq x y z
N MET A 1 69.48 28.33 -27.98
CA MET A 1 68.64 27.21 -27.50
C MET A 1 68.31 27.37 -26.01
N LYS A 2 67.58 28.43 -25.61
CA LYS A 2 67.28 28.71 -24.20
C LYS A 2 65.80 29.00 -23.88
N ASN A 3 64.90 28.94 -24.86
CA ASN A 3 63.51 29.40 -24.65
C ASN A 3 62.43 28.31 -24.75
N ASP A 4 62.75 27.09 -25.20
CA ASP A 4 61.71 26.08 -25.45
C ASP A 4 61.45 25.12 -24.27
N LEU A 5 62.39 25.00 -23.33
CA LEU A 5 62.25 24.07 -22.20
C LEU A 5 61.30 24.59 -21.10
N ASN A 6 61.20 25.91 -20.92
CA ASN A 6 60.38 26.52 -19.86
C ASN A 6 58.87 26.60 -20.21
N SER A 7 58.52 26.55 -21.49
CA SER A 7 57.13 26.59 -21.96
C SER A 7 56.44 25.22 -21.81
N ALA A 8 57.19 24.15 -22.10
CA ALA A 8 56.69 22.77 -22.00
C ALA A 8 56.41 22.37 -20.54
N PHE A 9 57.28 22.75 -19.58
CA PHE A 9 57.07 22.46 -18.17
C PHE A 9 55.86 23.21 -17.58
N LYS A 10 55.65 24.49 -17.94
CA LYS A 10 54.47 25.26 -17.51
C LYS A 10 53.16 24.69 -18.07
N SER A 11 53.17 24.23 -19.32
CA SER A 11 51.99 23.61 -19.95
C SER A 11 51.65 22.25 -19.34
N LEU A 12 52.66 21.46 -18.95
CA LEU A 12 52.46 20.17 -18.31
C LEU A 12 51.89 20.30 -16.89
N THR A 13 52.32 21.32 -16.13
CA THR A 13 51.75 21.58 -14.79
C THR A 13 50.30 22.03 -14.87
N ILE A 14 49.92 22.86 -15.85
CA ILE A 14 48.53 23.32 -16.03
C ILE A 14 47.60 22.15 -16.40
N VAL A 15 48.04 21.23 -17.28
CA VAL A 15 47.25 20.04 -17.66
C VAL A 15 47.09 19.08 -16.48
N LEU A 16 48.12 18.90 -15.66
CA LEU A 16 48.06 18.03 -14.47
C LEU A 16 47.12 18.60 -13.40
N THR A 17 47.08 19.93 -13.22
CA THR A 17 46.19 20.59 -12.25
C THR A 17 44.72 20.54 -12.70
N ILE A 18 44.44 20.62 -14.00
CA ILE A 18 43.08 20.46 -14.55
C ILE A 18 42.61 19.00 -14.46
N ALA A 19 43.50 18.02 -14.70
CA ALA A 19 43.18 16.60 -14.52
C ALA A 19 42.88 16.23 -13.06
N LEU A 20 43.56 16.87 -12.09
CA LEU A 20 43.29 16.72 -10.65
C LEU A 20 41.96 17.37 -10.21
N PHE A 21 41.48 18.41 -10.89
CA PHE A 21 40.13 18.97 -10.65
C PHE A 21 39.01 18.15 -11.31
N CYS A 22 39.30 17.36 -12.34
CA CYS A 22 38.36 16.41 -12.93
C CYS A 22 38.23 15.09 -12.14
N LEU A 23 39.07 14.87 -11.13
CA LEU A 23 38.81 13.95 -10.01
C LEU A 23 37.87 14.59 -8.97
N GLY A 24 36.99 15.51 -9.42
CA GLY A 24 35.92 16.05 -8.63
C GLY A 24 35.23 14.91 -7.89
N CYS A 25 35.14 15.05 -6.56
CA CYS A 25 34.48 14.11 -5.68
C CYS A 25 33.23 13.57 -6.38
N LYS A 26 33.27 12.31 -6.83
CA LYS A 26 32.05 11.61 -7.20
C LYS A 26 31.17 11.78 -5.98
N LYS A 27 30.13 12.61 -6.06
CA LYS A 27 29.15 12.76 -4.98
C LYS A 27 28.74 11.33 -4.69
N LYS A 28 29.13 10.81 -3.53
CA LYS A 28 28.81 9.44 -3.15
C LYS A 28 27.29 9.37 -3.28
N GLU A 29 26.82 8.57 -4.24
CA GLU A 29 25.39 8.41 -4.41
C GLU A 29 24.83 7.93 -3.07
N ARG A 30 23.73 8.53 -2.63
CA ARG A 30 23.07 8.12 -1.41
C ARG A 30 22.67 6.65 -1.55
N SER A 31 23.01 5.87 -0.53
CA SER A 31 22.59 4.47 -0.42
C SER A 31 21.08 4.37 -0.21
N SER A 32 20.52 3.19 -0.41
CA SER A 32 19.12 2.91 -0.08
C SER A 32 18.81 3.21 1.39
N THR A 33 19.73 2.91 2.31
CA THR A 33 19.61 3.24 3.74
C THR A 33 19.53 4.75 3.98
N ASP A 34 20.38 5.54 3.33
CA ASP A 34 20.35 7.02 3.46
C ASP A 34 18.98 7.58 3.01
N TRP A 35 18.41 7.04 1.94
CA TRP A 35 17.07 7.44 1.49
C TRP A 35 15.96 6.98 2.44
N ALA A 36 16.08 5.79 3.01
CA ALA A 36 15.14 5.26 4.00
C ALA A 36 15.08 6.12 5.27
N GLU A 37 16.22 6.61 5.74
CA GLU A 37 16.30 7.53 6.89
C GLU A 37 15.57 8.84 6.61
N LEU A 38 15.75 9.42 5.42
CA LEU A 38 15.04 10.64 5.02
C LEU A 38 13.53 10.40 4.91
N ALA A 39 13.11 9.27 4.33
CA ALA A 39 11.71 8.90 4.26
C ALA A 39 11.10 8.75 5.66
N THR A 40 11.84 8.13 6.60
CA THR A 40 11.43 7.97 8.00
C THR A 40 11.27 9.31 8.71
N ALA A 41 12.21 10.24 8.51
CA ALA A 41 12.10 11.60 9.03
C ALA A 41 10.86 12.31 8.48
N LYS A 42 10.59 12.18 7.18
CA LYS A 42 9.42 12.77 6.54
C LYS A 42 8.10 12.17 7.04
N MET A 43 8.06 10.86 7.28
CA MET A 43 6.92 10.18 7.89
C MET A 43 6.65 10.68 9.32
N SER A 44 7.71 11.02 10.05
CA SER A 44 7.59 11.59 11.40
C SER A 44 6.93 12.98 11.37
N GLU A 45 7.22 13.81 10.35
CA GLU A 45 6.52 15.08 10.13
C GLU A 45 5.03 14.89 9.83
N ILE A 46 4.67 13.91 9.00
CA ILE A 46 3.28 13.55 8.69
C ILE A 46 2.56 13.09 9.96
N THR A 47 3.20 12.25 10.75
CA THR A 47 2.66 11.73 12.01
C THR A 47 2.43 12.88 13.00
N ALA A 48 3.39 13.79 13.15
CA ALA A 48 3.24 14.97 14.01
C ALA A 48 2.12 15.90 13.55
N LEU A 49 1.92 16.08 12.23
CA LEU A 49 0.84 16.90 11.68
C LEU A 49 -0.56 16.34 12.01
N THR A 50 -0.66 15.02 12.10
CA THR A 50 -1.94 14.28 12.19
C THR A 50 -2.22 13.74 13.59
N ALA A 51 -1.28 13.89 14.51
CA ALA A 51 -1.40 13.47 15.90
C ALA A 51 -2.30 14.40 16.73
N ASN A 52 -2.96 13.83 17.74
CA ASN A 52 -3.61 14.54 18.85
C ASN A 52 -4.61 15.63 18.43
N ILE A 53 -5.28 15.47 17.28
CA ILE A 53 -6.35 16.38 16.87
C ILE A 53 -7.48 16.30 17.91
N PRO A 54 -7.85 17.38 18.62
CA PRO A 54 -8.86 17.33 19.66
C PRO A 54 -10.23 16.91 19.10
N CYS A 55 -11.00 16.16 19.89
CA CYS A 55 -12.33 15.72 19.46
C CYS A 55 -13.30 16.87 19.13
N SER A 56 -13.13 18.04 19.74
CA SER A 56 -13.92 19.23 19.42
C SER A 56 -13.78 19.68 17.96
N GLN A 57 -12.73 19.24 17.27
CA GLN A 57 -12.45 19.56 15.87
C GLN A 57 -12.86 18.46 14.90
N GLN A 58 -13.51 17.37 15.36
CA GLN A 58 -13.83 16.20 14.51
C GLN A 58 -14.60 16.56 13.23
N ALA A 59 -15.50 17.54 13.29
CA ALA A 59 -16.28 17.99 12.13
C ALA A 59 -15.41 18.57 11.00
N ASP A 60 -14.24 19.10 11.33
CA ASP A 60 -13.29 19.72 10.39
C ASP A 60 -12.16 18.75 10.00
N VAL A 61 -12.32 17.46 10.24
CA VAL A 61 -11.31 16.42 9.95
C VAL A 61 -11.80 15.51 8.82
N SER A 62 -10.87 15.16 7.94
CA SER A 62 -11.10 14.20 6.87
C SER A 62 -10.07 13.08 6.92
N ILE A 63 -10.44 11.90 6.43
CA ILE A 63 -9.50 10.79 6.28
C ILE A 63 -8.70 11.00 5.00
N GLN A 64 -7.38 11.05 5.12
CA GLN A 64 -6.47 11.07 3.98
C GLN A 64 -5.66 9.78 3.92
N GLU A 65 -5.30 9.35 2.71
CA GLU A 65 -4.61 8.09 2.46
C GLU A 65 -3.17 8.31 1.98
N ILE A 66 -2.24 7.49 2.46
CA ILE A 66 -0.89 7.35 1.93
C ILE A 66 -0.70 5.88 1.51
N PRO A 67 -0.54 5.60 0.20
CA PRO A 67 -0.18 4.26 -0.24
C PRO A 67 1.25 3.96 0.20
N LEU A 68 1.45 2.87 0.93
CA LEU A 68 2.76 2.40 1.40
C LEU A 68 2.97 0.98 0.90
N ASP A 69 3.83 0.81 -0.09
CA ASP A 69 4.14 -0.47 -0.71
C ASP A 69 2.88 -1.31 -0.98
N CYS A 70 2.71 -2.39 -0.22
CA CYS A 70 1.62 -3.36 -0.32
C CYS A 70 0.41 -3.02 0.58
N SER A 71 0.29 -1.77 1.04
CA SER A 71 -0.72 -1.35 1.98
C SER A 71 -1.15 0.10 1.79
N THR A 72 -2.12 0.55 2.57
CA THR A 72 -2.53 1.95 2.61
C THR A 72 -2.71 2.34 4.07
N ASN A 73 -2.04 3.42 4.45
CA ASN A 73 -2.24 4.03 5.76
C ASN A 73 -3.25 5.18 5.65
N TYR A 74 -4.03 5.36 6.71
CA TYR A 74 -5.04 6.39 6.80
C TYR A 74 -4.74 7.31 7.95
N TYR A 75 -4.89 8.61 7.71
CA TYR A 75 -4.58 9.65 8.68
C TYR A 75 -5.77 10.58 8.86
N PRO A 76 -6.10 10.98 10.10
CA PRO A 76 -7.03 12.08 10.34
C PRO A 76 -6.30 13.39 10.02
N VAL A 77 -6.83 14.18 9.09
CA VAL A 77 -6.24 15.44 8.67
C VAL A 77 -7.28 16.55 8.78
N LYS A 78 -6.96 17.59 9.55
CA LYS A 78 -7.77 18.81 9.60
C LYS A 78 -7.86 19.42 8.20
N THR A 79 -9.03 19.89 7.81
CA THR A 79 -9.26 20.51 6.50
C THR A 79 -8.28 21.67 6.24
N SER A 80 -7.95 22.45 7.27
CA SER A 80 -6.96 23.54 7.19
C SER A 80 -5.55 23.07 6.83
N ASP A 81 -5.20 21.84 7.19
CA ASP A 81 -3.84 21.30 7.07
C ASP A 81 -3.68 20.42 5.81
N LYS A 82 -4.76 20.24 5.04
CA LYS A 82 -4.78 19.35 3.87
C LYS A 82 -3.69 19.65 2.85
N SER A 83 -3.48 20.93 2.50
CA SER A 83 -2.42 21.30 1.55
C SER A 83 -1.01 20.98 2.07
N LYS A 84 -0.79 21.12 3.39
CA LYS A 84 0.49 20.78 4.02
C LYS A 84 0.69 19.27 4.04
N PHE A 85 -0.37 18.51 4.36
CA PHE A 85 -0.36 17.05 4.31
C PHE A 85 -0.03 16.53 2.91
N GLU A 86 -0.70 17.03 1.85
CA GLU A 86 -0.43 16.58 0.47
C GLU A 86 1.00 16.88 0.02
N LYS A 87 1.56 18.02 0.44
CA LYS A 87 2.97 18.34 0.19
C LYS A 87 3.90 17.33 0.87
N LEU A 88 3.70 17.06 2.17
CA LEU A 88 4.51 16.11 2.92
C LEU A 88 4.38 14.68 2.37
N LYS A 89 3.16 14.26 2.01
CA LYS A 89 2.87 12.98 1.35
C LYS A 89 3.65 12.87 0.05
N LYS A 90 3.63 13.89 -0.80
CA LYS A 90 4.40 13.90 -2.05
C LYS A 90 5.90 13.77 -1.79
N GLU A 91 6.44 14.58 -0.88
CA GLU A 91 7.87 14.53 -0.53
C GLU A 91 8.27 13.14 -0.01
N TYR A 92 7.43 12.54 0.83
CA TYR A 92 7.65 11.20 1.35
C TYR A 92 7.65 10.13 0.25
N LEU A 93 6.67 10.14 -0.66
CA LEU A 93 6.59 9.19 -1.76
C LEU A 93 7.75 9.35 -2.76
N ASP A 94 8.19 10.59 -3.00
CA ASP A 94 9.38 10.87 -3.83
C ASP A 94 10.65 10.27 -3.20
N LEU A 95 10.79 10.31 -1.86
CA LEU A 95 11.90 9.68 -1.14
C LEU A 95 11.86 8.15 -1.21
N LEU A 96 10.67 7.53 -1.07
CA LEU A 96 10.51 6.08 -1.26
C LEU A 96 10.87 5.66 -2.69
N SER A 97 10.47 6.43 -3.69
CA SER A 97 10.84 6.17 -5.08
C SER A 97 12.36 6.22 -5.29
N ALA A 98 13.03 7.21 -4.69
CA ALA A 98 14.49 7.31 -4.71
C ALA A 98 15.17 6.13 -3.98
N GLN A 99 14.62 5.71 -2.84
CA GLN A 99 15.07 4.53 -2.12
C GLN A 99 14.97 3.27 -2.98
N SER A 100 13.81 2.99 -3.60
CA SER A 100 13.63 1.82 -4.46
C SER A 100 14.62 1.82 -5.63
N LYS A 101 14.89 2.99 -6.22
CA LYS A 101 15.90 3.13 -7.27
C LYS A 101 17.31 2.80 -6.77
N ALA A 102 17.69 3.27 -5.57
CA ALA A 102 18.97 2.95 -4.96
C ALA A 102 19.08 1.44 -4.64
N MET A 103 18.00 0.83 -4.14
CA MET A 103 17.92 -0.61 -3.90
C MET A 103 18.21 -1.42 -5.16
N TYR A 104 17.61 -1.06 -6.30
CA TYR A 104 17.91 -1.74 -7.57
C TYR A 104 19.38 -1.60 -7.98
N ASN A 105 19.97 -0.41 -7.81
CA ASN A 105 21.39 -0.19 -8.11
C ASN A 105 22.33 -0.98 -7.18
N GLU A 106 21.89 -1.24 -5.96
CA GLU A 106 22.60 -2.06 -4.96
C GLU A 106 22.37 -3.57 -5.16
N GLY A 107 21.54 -3.97 -6.13
CA GLY A 107 21.28 -5.37 -6.48
C GLY A 107 20.11 -6.02 -5.71
N TYR A 108 19.30 -5.23 -4.99
CA TYR A 108 18.09 -5.75 -4.36
C TYR A 108 17.00 -6.03 -5.39
N ILE A 109 16.27 -7.12 -5.18
CA ILE A 109 15.01 -7.40 -5.89
C ILE A 109 13.88 -6.77 -5.06
N VAL A 110 13.32 -5.68 -5.58
CA VAL A 110 12.10 -5.10 -5.01
C VAL A 110 10.90 -5.76 -5.69
N GLU A 111 10.19 -6.60 -4.94
CA GLU A 111 9.01 -7.27 -5.45
C GLU A 111 7.85 -6.27 -5.65
N PRO A 112 7.26 -6.21 -6.84
CA PRO A 112 6.09 -5.37 -7.08
C PRO A 112 4.90 -5.86 -6.25
N CYS A 113 4.29 -4.92 -5.50
CA CYS A 113 3.06 -5.15 -4.77
C CYS A 113 1.85 -5.23 -5.72
N PHE A 114 1.73 -6.34 -6.45
CA PHE A 114 0.52 -6.63 -7.19
C PHE A 114 -0.64 -6.87 -6.20
N GLU A 115 -1.79 -6.28 -6.47
CA GLU A 115 -3.05 -6.60 -5.77
C GLU A 115 -3.13 -6.22 -4.26
N SER A 116 -2.31 -5.25 -3.82
CA SER A 116 -2.27 -4.77 -2.42
C SER A 116 -3.61 -4.31 -1.83
N ILE A 117 -4.48 -3.72 -2.66
CA ILE A 117 -5.77 -3.19 -2.20
C ILE A 117 -6.65 -4.31 -1.63
N TRP A 118 -6.62 -5.53 -2.19
CA TRP A 118 -7.47 -6.64 -1.73
C TRP A 118 -7.20 -7.06 -0.30
N ILE A 119 -6.03 -6.73 0.23
CA ILE A 119 -5.60 -7.14 1.57
C ILE A 119 -5.21 -5.94 2.45
N SER A 120 -5.30 -4.71 1.97
CA SER A 120 -4.98 -3.52 2.77
C SER A 120 -6.02 -3.22 3.86
N GLU A 121 -5.61 -2.66 5.00
CA GLU A 121 -6.59 -2.11 5.94
C GLU A 121 -7.50 -1.09 5.24
N GLN A 122 -8.73 -0.94 5.71
CA GLN A 122 -9.67 0.04 5.20
C GLN A 122 -10.12 0.96 6.31
N ALA A 123 -10.14 2.27 6.02
CA ALA A 123 -10.78 3.23 6.91
C ALA A 123 -12.29 2.98 6.94
N ILE A 124 -12.84 2.88 8.15
CA ILE A 124 -14.28 2.71 8.39
C ILE A 124 -14.91 4.06 8.71
N ARG A 125 -14.35 4.80 9.67
CA ARG A 125 -14.88 6.10 10.13
C ARG A 125 -13.83 6.89 10.90
N LEU A 126 -14.14 8.16 11.17
CA LEU A 126 -13.49 8.95 12.21
C LEU A 126 -14.27 8.81 13.52
N GLU A 127 -13.56 8.72 14.63
CA GLU A 127 -14.17 8.62 15.95
C GLU A 127 -13.31 9.35 17.00
N CYS A 128 -13.97 9.95 17.98
CA CYS A 128 -13.30 10.49 19.16
C CYS A 128 -12.98 9.36 20.13
N LYS A 129 -11.69 9.13 20.41
CA LYS A 129 -11.24 8.14 21.39
C LYS A 129 -10.12 8.74 22.25
N SER A 130 -10.29 8.67 23.56
CA SER A 130 -9.33 9.21 24.55
C SER A 130 -8.99 10.69 24.32
N GLY A 131 -9.99 11.51 23.94
CA GLY A 131 -9.82 12.96 23.74
C GLY A 131 -9.23 13.39 22.40
N ALA A 132 -8.85 12.45 21.54
CA ALA A 132 -8.35 12.73 20.19
C ALA A 132 -9.20 12.06 19.10
N VAL A 133 -9.26 12.70 17.94
CA VAL A 133 -9.86 12.13 16.72
C VAL A 133 -8.93 11.05 16.17
N GLN A 134 -9.48 9.86 15.93
CA GLN A 134 -8.76 8.71 15.40
C GLN A 134 -9.47 8.14 14.16
N VAL A 135 -8.70 7.55 13.26
CA VAL A 135 -9.26 6.73 12.18
C VAL A 135 -9.55 5.34 12.73
N ILE A 136 -10.79 4.91 12.61
CA ILE A 136 -11.21 3.55 12.93
C ILE A 136 -11.03 2.68 11.68
N THR A 137 -10.32 1.58 11.84
CA THR A 137 -10.16 0.52 10.85
C THR A 137 -10.58 -0.81 11.45
N SER A 138 -10.53 -1.88 10.66
CA SER A 138 -10.72 -3.24 11.16
C SER A 138 -9.76 -3.60 12.28
N ALA A 139 -8.57 -3.01 12.39
CA ALA A 139 -7.59 -3.31 13.44
C ALA A 139 -7.98 -2.79 14.84
N ASN A 140 -8.76 -1.71 14.95
CA ASN A 140 -9.03 -1.03 16.22
C ASN A 140 -10.52 -0.87 16.58
N LEU A 141 -11.46 -1.32 15.72
CA LEU A 141 -12.89 -1.49 15.99
C LEU A 141 -13.15 -2.42 17.21
N SER A 142 -14.32 -2.48 17.85
CA SER A 142 -14.60 -3.58 18.79
C SER A 142 -14.93 -4.90 18.05
N ILE A 143 -14.83 -6.06 18.71
CA ILE A 143 -15.23 -7.34 18.09
C ILE A 143 -16.76 -7.40 17.92
N GLU A 144 -17.47 -6.83 18.88
CA GLU A 144 -18.92 -6.69 18.92
C GLU A 144 -19.44 -5.90 17.72
N GLU A 145 -18.74 -4.83 17.31
CA GLU A 145 -19.07 -4.08 16.09
C GLU A 145 -18.52 -4.76 14.82
N ALA A 146 -17.39 -5.46 14.90
CA ALA A 146 -16.78 -6.11 13.75
C ALA A 146 -17.68 -7.20 13.14
N LYS A 147 -18.36 -7.99 13.99
CA LYS A 147 -19.25 -9.08 13.55
C LYS A 147 -20.39 -8.62 12.64
N PRO A 148 -21.27 -7.68 13.05
CA PRO A 148 -22.35 -7.20 12.19
C PRO A 148 -21.82 -6.43 10.97
N LEU A 149 -20.70 -5.71 11.10
CA LEU A 149 -20.10 -5.02 9.94
C LEU A 149 -19.57 -6.01 8.90
N ALA A 150 -18.95 -7.12 9.32
CA ALA A 150 -18.49 -8.18 8.42
C ALA A 150 -19.66 -8.81 7.66
N ALA A 151 -20.76 -9.14 8.36
CA ALA A 151 -21.97 -9.69 7.75
C ALA A 151 -22.56 -8.74 6.71
N LYS A 152 -22.74 -7.45 7.06
CA LYS A 152 -23.21 -6.43 6.11
C LYS A 152 -22.28 -6.29 4.91
N THR A 153 -20.96 -6.26 5.13
CA THR A 153 -19.98 -6.10 4.05
C THR A 153 -20.02 -7.30 3.10
N TYR A 154 -20.23 -8.52 3.63
CA TYR A 154 -20.44 -9.73 2.83
C TYR A 154 -21.67 -9.61 1.92
N GLU A 155 -22.82 -9.18 2.46
CA GLU A 155 -24.04 -8.98 1.66
C GLU A 155 -23.81 -7.98 0.52
N GLU A 156 -23.12 -6.87 0.79
CA GLU A 156 -22.78 -5.87 -0.23
C GLU A 156 -21.85 -6.44 -1.32
N ILE A 157 -20.87 -7.27 -0.95
CA ILE A 157 -20.00 -7.97 -1.90
C ILE A 157 -20.82 -8.91 -2.77
N MET A 158 -21.66 -9.75 -2.15
CA MET A 158 -22.46 -10.74 -2.87
C MET A 158 -23.52 -10.08 -3.76
N ALA A 159 -24.06 -8.92 -3.37
CA ALA A 159 -24.94 -8.14 -4.24
C ALA A 159 -24.23 -7.72 -5.54
N ILE A 160 -22.97 -7.28 -5.44
CA ILE A 160 -22.15 -6.93 -6.62
C ILE A 160 -21.87 -8.18 -7.47
N VAL A 161 -21.38 -9.26 -6.85
CA VAL A 161 -21.05 -10.51 -7.56
C VAL A 161 -22.28 -11.09 -8.28
N ASN A 162 -23.43 -11.13 -7.59
CA ASN A 162 -24.66 -11.70 -8.13
C ASN A 162 -25.29 -10.84 -9.23
N ALA A 163 -25.02 -9.54 -9.27
CA ALA A 163 -25.54 -8.64 -10.30
C ALA A 163 -24.83 -8.82 -11.66
N GLN A 164 -23.62 -9.39 -11.68
CA GLN A 164 -22.82 -9.46 -12.90
C GLN A 164 -23.31 -10.56 -13.88
N VAL A 165 -22.97 -10.38 -15.16
CA VAL A 165 -23.34 -11.24 -16.28
C VAL A 165 -22.09 -11.67 -17.03
N CYS A 166 -21.92 -12.97 -17.26
CA CYS A 166 -20.75 -13.56 -17.91
C CYS A 166 -21.07 -13.97 -19.34
N THR A 167 -20.42 -13.31 -20.30
CA THR A 167 -20.47 -13.65 -21.74
C THR A 167 -19.12 -14.11 -22.28
N ASN A 168 -18.03 -13.72 -21.64
CA ASN A 168 -16.67 -14.13 -21.98
C ASN A 168 -15.87 -14.37 -20.70
N ALA A 169 -15.40 -15.60 -20.49
CA ALA A 169 -14.66 -16.00 -19.29
C ALA A 169 -13.28 -15.33 -19.16
N SER A 170 -12.62 -14.96 -20.26
CA SER A 170 -11.25 -14.39 -20.21
C SER A 170 -11.20 -12.97 -19.62
N ALA A 171 -12.35 -12.30 -19.51
CA ALA A 171 -12.46 -10.98 -18.90
C ALA A 171 -12.56 -11.02 -17.36
N TRP A 172 -12.59 -12.22 -16.76
CA TRP A 172 -12.85 -12.41 -15.34
C TRP A 172 -11.59 -12.74 -14.55
N GLY A 173 -11.50 -12.16 -13.36
CA GLY A 173 -10.57 -12.56 -12.31
C GLY A 173 -11.31 -13.17 -11.13
N PHE A 174 -10.54 -13.61 -10.14
CA PHE A 174 -11.05 -14.12 -8.88
C PHE A 174 -10.26 -13.54 -7.70
N THR A 175 -10.90 -13.50 -6.54
CA THR A 175 -10.30 -13.06 -5.28
C THR A 175 -10.82 -13.91 -4.13
N PRO A 176 -10.01 -14.22 -3.10
CA PRO A 176 -10.46 -15.00 -1.95
C PRO A 176 -11.29 -14.16 -0.97
N LEU A 177 -12.32 -14.78 -0.38
CA LEU A 177 -13.03 -14.35 0.81
C LEU A 177 -12.78 -15.34 1.95
N ILE A 178 -12.39 -14.83 3.11
CA ILE A 178 -12.18 -15.67 4.31
C ILE A 178 -13.51 -16.25 4.81
N LYS A 179 -13.50 -17.54 5.13
CA LYS A 179 -14.62 -18.30 5.71
C LYS A 179 -14.50 -18.35 7.24
N ASP A 180 -14.26 -19.53 7.80
CA ASP A 180 -14.32 -19.78 9.25
C ASP A 180 -12.94 -19.85 9.90
N ARG A 181 -11.89 -20.04 9.11
CA ARG A 181 -10.49 -20.13 9.57
C ARG A 181 -9.57 -19.30 8.69
N LEU A 182 -8.39 -18.95 9.21
CA LEU A 182 -7.40 -18.25 8.40
C LEU A 182 -6.94 -19.16 7.26
N MET A 183 -6.93 -18.62 6.04
CA MET A 183 -6.63 -19.33 4.78
C MET A 183 -7.69 -20.36 4.33
N ASP A 184 -8.79 -20.54 5.08
CA ASP A 184 -9.99 -21.22 4.60
C ASP A 184 -10.83 -20.20 3.82
N VAL A 185 -10.83 -20.31 2.49
CA VAL A 185 -11.36 -19.27 1.60
C VAL A 185 -12.38 -19.82 0.61
N ASP A 186 -13.44 -19.04 0.39
CA ASP A 186 -14.24 -19.15 -0.82
C ASP A 186 -13.66 -18.19 -1.86
N PHE A 187 -13.77 -18.54 -3.14
CA PHE A 187 -13.36 -17.64 -4.21
C PHE A 187 -14.59 -16.97 -4.81
N ILE A 188 -14.50 -15.66 -5.00
CA ILE A 188 -15.51 -14.88 -5.73
C ILE A 188 -14.90 -14.30 -7.00
N THR A 189 -15.76 -14.01 -7.98
CA THR A 189 -15.35 -13.48 -9.27
C THR A 189 -15.51 -11.97 -9.35
N TYR A 190 -14.76 -11.35 -10.25
CA TYR A 190 -14.93 -9.96 -10.65
C TYR A 190 -14.49 -9.77 -12.10
N LEU A 191 -15.00 -8.75 -12.79
CA LEU A 191 -14.52 -8.40 -14.13
C LEU A 191 -13.19 -7.63 -14.02
N ALA A 192 -12.12 -8.20 -14.57
CA ALA A 192 -10.76 -7.67 -14.42
C ALA A 192 -10.54 -6.33 -15.15
N VAL A 193 -11.37 -6.04 -16.16
CA VAL A 193 -11.23 -4.88 -17.05
C VAL A 193 -11.92 -3.61 -16.54
N GLU A 194 -12.73 -3.69 -15.48
CA GLU A 194 -13.46 -2.53 -14.94
C GLU A 194 -12.77 -1.96 -13.69
N ASN A 195 -13.00 -0.68 -13.43
CA ASN A 195 -12.54 -0.04 -12.20
C ASN A 195 -13.38 -0.50 -11.00
N TYR A 196 -12.89 -1.54 -10.33
CA TYR A 196 -13.51 -2.10 -9.14
C TYR A 196 -12.89 -1.61 -7.81
N THR A 197 -12.27 -0.43 -7.74
CA THR A 197 -11.66 0.06 -6.50
C THR A 197 -12.60 -0.03 -5.30
N ALA A 198 -13.89 0.33 -5.46
CA ALA A 198 -14.87 0.21 -4.39
C ALA A 198 -15.11 -1.24 -3.94
N PHE A 199 -15.19 -2.17 -4.90
CA PHE A 199 -15.33 -3.60 -4.60
C PHE A 199 -14.07 -4.19 -3.96
N LYS A 200 -12.87 -3.83 -4.46
CA LYS A 200 -11.58 -4.23 -3.86
C LYS A 200 -11.51 -3.78 -2.39
N LYS A 201 -11.88 -2.53 -2.10
CA LYS A 201 -11.96 -2.01 -0.73
C LYS A 201 -12.97 -2.78 0.12
N LYS A 202 -14.15 -3.16 -0.40
CA LYS A 202 -15.13 -3.98 0.35
C LYS A 202 -14.62 -5.37 0.67
N VAL A 203 -14.07 -6.08 -0.31
CA VAL A 203 -13.47 -7.41 -0.11
C VAL A 203 -12.36 -7.34 0.93
N SER A 204 -11.52 -6.30 0.85
CA SER A 204 -10.44 -6.09 1.80
C SER A 204 -10.94 -5.83 3.22
N LEU A 205 -11.93 -4.95 3.38
CA LEU A 205 -12.57 -4.71 4.67
C LEU A 205 -13.17 -5.99 5.26
N TYR A 206 -13.92 -6.75 4.46
CA TYR A 206 -14.50 -8.03 4.89
C TYR A 206 -13.42 -8.99 5.39
N ASN A 207 -12.38 -9.22 4.58
CA ASN A 207 -11.31 -10.14 4.93
C ASN A 207 -10.57 -9.71 6.21
N ARG A 208 -10.29 -8.42 6.38
CA ARG A 208 -9.66 -7.91 7.61
C ARG A 208 -10.54 -8.05 8.84
N LEU A 209 -11.84 -7.77 8.72
CA LEU A 209 -12.80 -7.99 9.80
C LEU A 209 -12.89 -9.46 10.18
N LYS A 210 -13.02 -10.37 9.19
CA LYS A 210 -13.09 -11.81 9.43
C LYS A 210 -11.83 -12.36 10.08
N ALA A 211 -10.66 -11.99 9.56
CA ALA A 211 -9.39 -12.41 10.15
C ALA A 211 -9.30 -12.00 11.63
N ARG A 212 -9.71 -10.77 11.96
CA ARG A 212 -9.70 -10.28 13.33
C ARG A 212 -10.71 -10.99 14.24
N ILE A 213 -11.93 -11.26 13.75
CA ILE A 213 -12.94 -12.00 14.52
C ILE A 213 -12.41 -13.39 14.86
N ILE A 214 -11.85 -14.11 13.87
CA ILE A 214 -11.27 -15.44 14.05
C ILE A 214 -10.14 -15.41 15.09
N GLN A 215 -9.23 -14.43 15.00
CA GLN A 215 -8.13 -14.25 15.95
C GLN A 215 -8.59 -13.95 17.37
N ALA A 216 -9.75 -13.32 17.56
CA ALA A 216 -10.30 -13.02 18.88
C ALA A 216 -11.02 -14.22 19.52
N GLU A 217 -11.53 -15.15 18.71
CA GLU A 217 -12.30 -16.32 19.18
C GLU A 217 -11.41 -17.50 19.59
N GLY A 218 -10.11 -17.47 19.31
CA GLY A 218 -9.15 -18.49 19.72
C GLY A 218 -7.83 -18.41 18.94
N PRO A 219 -6.87 -19.33 19.17
CA PRO A 219 -5.69 -19.43 18.32
C PRO A 219 -6.17 -19.57 16.87
N ALA A 220 -5.76 -18.64 16.03
CA ALA A 220 -6.22 -18.58 14.65
C ALA A 220 -5.61 -19.75 13.88
N ASP A 221 -6.32 -20.87 13.81
CA ASP A 221 -5.88 -22.05 13.09
C ASP A 221 -5.69 -21.70 11.62
N VAL A 222 -4.41 -21.60 11.21
CA VAL A 222 -4.05 -21.42 9.81
C VAL A 222 -4.16 -22.77 9.14
N VAL A 223 -5.07 -22.91 8.18
CA VAL A 223 -5.20 -24.13 7.40
C VAL A 223 -4.41 -24.06 6.10
N LYS A 224 -3.85 -25.20 5.69
CA LYS A 224 -3.27 -25.30 4.35
C LYS A 224 -4.40 -25.19 3.32
N PRO A 225 -4.26 -24.33 2.29
CA PRO A 225 -5.20 -24.30 1.17
C PRO A 225 -5.40 -25.72 0.62
N GLN A 226 -6.66 -26.16 0.50
CA GLN A 226 -7.00 -27.49 0.00
C GLN A 226 -7.38 -27.46 -1.49
N MET A 227 -7.67 -26.28 -2.02
CA MET A 227 -8.18 -26.06 -3.36
C MET A 227 -7.41 -24.93 -4.02
N GLN A 228 -7.26 -25.02 -5.34
CA GLN A 228 -6.79 -23.93 -6.19
C GLN A 228 -7.78 -23.68 -7.33
N VAL A 229 -7.81 -22.46 -7.82
CA VAL A 229 -8.64 -22.09 -8.99
C VAL A 229 -7.97 -22.65 -10.24
N GLU A 230 -8.70 -23.50 -10.96
CA GLU A 230 -8.27 -24.02 -12.26
C GLU A 230 -8.63 -23.04 -13.38
N LYS A 231 -9.90 -22.60 -13.41
CA LYS A 231 -10.42 -21.67 -14.43
C LYS A 231 -11.74 -21.04 -13.98
N ILE A 232 -12.15 -20.01 -14.72
CA ILE A 232 -13.50 -19.43 -14.67
C ILE A 232 -14.21 -19.81 -15.96
N GLU A 233 -15.50 -20.14 -15.89
CA GLU A 233 -16.36 -20.42 -17.03
C GLU A 233 -17.64 -19.59 -16.95
N CYS A 234 -18.26 -19.26 -18.09
CA CYS A 234 -19.59 -18.70 -18.12
C CYS A 234 -20.62 -19.84 -18.23
N VAL A 235 -21.40 -20.09 -17.18
CA VAL A 235 -22.49 -21.08 -17.16
C VAL A 235 -23.79 -20.34 -16.89
N ASN A 236 -24.78 -20.49 -17.77
CA ASN A 236 -26.07 -19.78 -17.66
C ASN A 236 -25.93 -18.26 -17.44
N ASN A 237 -25.04 -17.64 -18.22
CA ASN A 237 -24.70 -16.21 -18.12
C ASN A 237 -24.13 -15.77 -16.77
N LYS A 238 -23.63 -16.71 -15.94
CA LYS A 238 -22.96 -16.41 -14.67
C LYS A 238 -21.53 -16.92 -14.67
N PRO A 239 -20.59 -16.18 -14.06
CA PRO A 239 -19.22 -16.62 -13.89
C PRO A 239 -19.19 -17.73 -12.83
N VAL A 240 -18.60 -18.87 -13.16
CA VAL A 240 -18.47 -20.02 -12.26
C VAL A 240 -17.00 -20.39 -12.15
N ILE A 241 -16.52 -20.45 -10.91
CA ILE A 241 -15.14 -20.85 -10.60
C ILE A 241 -15.08 -22.39 -10.58
N LYS A 242 -14.14 -22.95 -11.33
CA LYS A 242 -13.77 -24.37 -11.26
C LYS A 242 -12.55 -24.50 -10.37
N LEU A 243 -12.69 -25.35 -9.36
CA LEU A 243 -11.65 -25.61 -8.37
C LEU A 243 -11.11 -27.02 -8.57
N ILE A 244 -9.80 -27.17 -8.36
CA ILE A 244 -9.13 -28.46 -8.29
C ILE A 244 -8.49 -28.61 -6.92
N LYS A 245 -8.41 -29.85 -6.44
CA LYS A 245 -7.78 -30.16 -5.16
C LYS A 245 -6.26 -30.05 -5.30
N LEU A 246 -5.60 -29.48 -4.28
CA LEU A 246 -4.15 -29.44 -4.15
C LEU A 246 -3.58 -30.76 -3.63
#